data_AF-A0A388KXX6-F1
#
_entry.id   AF-A0A388KXX6-F1
#
_cell.length_a   1.000
_cell.length_b   1.000
_cell.length_c   1.000
_cell.angle_alpha   90.00
_cell.angle_beta   90.00
_cell.angle_gamma   90.00
#
_symmetry.space_group_name_H-M   'P 1'
#
loop_
_entity.id
_entity.type
_entity.pdbx_description
1 polymer ?
#
loop_
_entity_poly.entity_id
_entity_poly.type
_entity_poly.pdbx_seq_one_letter_code
_entity_poly.pdbx_strand_id
1 'polypeptide(L)'
;MVSKNWKPSKGRDKRSRGPPKHEVGSKNEQRRLTQEIATVAAQTKRLFDQNQDYKKEQGEKFITVRMIAENKAPSVPISASTDRGTTRAVRPLLLVRFRSKLNEWQVVTDAAFTIPTLDDDRALAKSIRDNVTAETALEVYGVPPREQTTEGKTLEKPIFTPFDPILVKLDERAKLSEGLTWRAWDTITMMPYNVLSGRFSTTDIIADSLADIIRTRLLTSKTSLQDEATPIYVDMATEESDMDDDEGEAEREVDNKFSPGGDDAGHPTKSDSSAGEYDLSSSAACEDNRDSDTDSSKTQAAVE
;
A
#
# COMPACT_ATOMS: atom_id res chain seq x y z
N MET A 1 -86.27 -64.39 -40.86
CA MET A 1 -87.32 -63.67 -40.10
C MET A 1 -86.66 -62.52 -39.36
N VAL A 2 -87.31 -61.34 -39.29
CA VAL A 2 -86.78 -60.14 -38.59
C VAL A 2 -87.47 -59.99 -37.24
N SER A 3 -86.70 -59.77 -36.16
CA SER A 3 -87.07 -59.20 -34.84
C SER A 3 -85.91 -59.44 -33.85
N LYS A 4 -85.58 -58.58 -32.89
CA LYS A 4 -86.10 -57.26 -32.48
C LYS A 4 -84.98 -56.47 -31.77
N ASN A 5 -85.12 -55.15 -31.73
CA ASN A 5 -84.17 -54.24 -31.08
C ASN A 5 -84.26 -54.30 -29.55
N TRP A 6 -83.12 -54.15 -28.85
CA TRP A 6 -83.09 -53.74 -27.44
C TRP A 6 -81.97 -52.71 -27.22
N LYS A 7 -82.31 -51.56 -26.62
CA LYS A 7 -81.35 -50.54 -26.16
C LYS A 7 -81.36 -50.51 -24.62
N PRO A 8 -80.21 -50.63 -23.94
CA PRO A 8 -80.09 -50.25 -22.54
C PRO A 8 -80.08 -48.72 -22.37
N SER A 9 -80.49 -48.25 -21.20
CA SER A 9 -80.76 -46.86 -20.85
C SER A 9 -79.53 -46.02 -20.48
N LYS A 10 -79.67 -44.69 -20.58
CA LYS A 10 -78.76 -43.72 -19.93
C LYS A 10 -78.91 -43.81 -18.40
N GLY A 11 -77.81 -43.70 -17.65
CA GLY A 11 -77.89 -43.34 -16.23
C GLY A 11 -76.71 -43.70 -15.33
N ARG A 12 -75.62 -42.91 -15.37
CA ARG A 12 -75.04 -42.18 -14.21
C ARG A 12 -73.63 -41.64 -14.52
N ASP A 13 -73.40 -40.40 -14.13
CA ASP A 13 -72.16 -39.67 -14.38
C ASP A 13 -70.97 -40.24 -13.58
N LYS A 14 -69.88 -40.57 -14.27
CA LYS A 14 -68.57 -40.68 -13.64
C LYS A 14 -67.99 -39.28 -13.48
N ARG A 15 -67.90 -38.81 -12.23
CA ARG A 15 -67.22 -37.56 -11.85
C ARG A 15 -65.88 -37.42 -12.57
N SER A 16 -65.66 -36.29 -13.21
CA SER A 16 -64.31 -35.89 -13.64
C SER A 16 -63.41 -35.74 -12.41
N ARG A 17 -62.29 -36.46 -12.42
CA ARG A 17 -61.26 -36.35 -11.40
C ARG A 17 -60.58 -35.00 -11.59
N GLY A 18 -60.54 -34.16 -10.54
CA GLY A 18 -59.90 -32.84 -10.62
C GLY A 18 -58.42 -32.91 -11.00
N PRO A 19 -57.84 -31.81 -11.53
CA PRO A 19 -56.48 -31.80 -12.06
C PRO A 19 -55.42 -32.18 -11.01
N PRO A 20 -54.29 -32.77 -11.43
CA PRO A 20 -53.27 -33.25 -10.51
C PRO A 20 -52.60 -32.10 -9.75
N LYS A 21 -52.59 -32.20 -8.40
CA LYS A 21 -52.03 -31.18 -7.50
C LYS A 21 -50.51 -30.92 -7.71
N HIS A 22 -49.81 -31.82 -8.40
CA HIS A 22 -48.35 -31.78 -8.53
C HIS A 22 -47.82 -30.66 -9.44
N GLU A 23 -48.55 -30.27 -10.49
CA GLU A 23 -48.16 -29.14 -11.35
C GLU A 23 -48.31 -27.79 -10.63
N VAL A 24 -49.31 -27.65 -9.76
CA VAL A 24 -49.59 -26.40 -9.03
C VAL A 24 -48.50 -26.12 -7.98
N GLY A 25 -47.87 -27.18 -7.44
CA GLY A 25 -46.66 -27.11 -6.62
C GLY A 25 -45.50 -26.50 -7.40
N SER A 26 -45.01 -27.21 -8.42
CA SER A 26 -43.85 -26.79 -9.23
C SER A 26 -44.04 -25.40 -9.86
N LYS A 27 -45.25 -25.06 -10.34
CA LYS A 27 -45.56 -23.72 -10.88
C LYS A 27 -45.54 -22.62 -9.81
N ASN A 28 -45.81 -22.91 -8.54
CA ASN A 28 -45.71 -21.92 -7.47
C ASN A 28 -44.26 -21.73 -6.99
N GLU A 29 -43.47 -22.80 -6.91
CA GLU A 29 -42.04 -22.75 -6.61
C GLU A 29 -41.28 -21.99 -7.70
N GLN A 30 -41.54 -22.29 -8.98
CA GLN A 30 -40.93 -21.58 -10.11
C GLN A 30 -41.28 -20.08 -10.11
N ARG A 31 -42.53 -19.72 -9.80
CA ARG A 31 -42.94 -18.31 -9.65
C ARG A 31 -42.23 -17.62 -8.49
N ARG A 32 -42.11 -18.29 -7.34
CA ARG A 32 -41.39 -17.78 -6.18
C ARG A 32 -39.91 -17.56 -6.50
N LEU A 33 -39.22 -18.54 -7.10
CA LEU A 33 -37.83 -18.40 -7.53
C LEU A 33 -37.66 -17.26 -8.54
N THR A 34 -38.58 -17.12 -9.50
CA THR A 34 -38.57 -16.00 -10.46
C THR A 34 -38.71 -14.64 -9.76
N GLN A 35 -39.57 -14.55 -8.74
CA GLN A 35 -39.75 -13.33 -7.95
C GLN A 35 -38.53 -13.03 -7.06
N GLU A 36 -37.91 -14.04 -6.45
CA GLU A 36 -36.67 -13.91 -5.68
C GLU A 36 -35.52 -13.44 -6.59
N ILE A 37 -35.33 -14.05 -7.77
CA ILE A 37 -34.35 -13.60 -8.78
C ILE A 37 -34.61 -12.16 -9.23
N ALA A 38 -35.87 -11.81 -9.55
CA ALA A 38 -36.22 -10.44 -9.94
C ALA A 38 -35.95 -9.42 -8.83
N THR A 39 -36.18 -9.80 -7.56
CA THR A 39 -35.90 -8.96 -6.39
C THR A 39 -34.40 -8.76 -6.20
N VAL A 40 -33.61 -9.83 -6.27
CA VAL A 40 -32.13 -9.78 -6.18
C VAL A 40 -31.54 -8.99 -7.35
N ALA A 41 -32.06 -9.12 -8.56
CA ALA A 41 -31.63 -8.34 -9.72
C ALA A 41 -31.93 -6.85 -9.55
N ALA A 42 -33.13 -6.49 -9.06
CA ALA A 42 -33.51 -5.11 -8.78
C ALA A 42 -32.66 -4.49 -7.65
N GLN A 43 -32.39 -5.25 -6.58
CA GLN A 43 -31.51 -4.83 -5.48
C GLN A 43 -30.06 -4.66 -5.94
N THR A 44 -29.52 -5.63 -6.68
CA THR A 44 -28.17 -5.56 -7.26
C THR A 44 -28.02 -4.35 -8.19
N LYS A 45 -29.01 -4.10 -9.06
CA LYS A 45 -29.00 -2.91 -9.92
C LYS A 45 -29.01 -1.62 -9.09
N ARG A 46 -29.91 -1.51 -8.10
CA ARG A 46 -29.99 -0.33 -7.22
C ARG A 46 -28.67 -0.06 -6.50
N LEU A 47 -28.01 -1.10 -5.98
CA LEU A 47 -26.70 -0.98 -5.34
C LEU A 47 -25.62 -0.55 -6.34
N PHE A 48 -25.66 -1.04 -7.59
CA PHE A 48 -24.74 -0.62 -8.64
C PHE A 48 -24.94 0.86 -9.02
N ASP A 49 -26.19 1.28 -9.25
CA ASP A 49 -26.55 2.67 -9.55
C ASP A 49 -26.08 3.60 -8.40
N GLN A 50 -26.38 3.25 -7.13
CA GLN A 50 -25.92 4.01 -5.96
C GLN A 50 -24.39 4.07 -5.83
N ASN A 51 -23.68 2.96 -6.04
CA ASN A 51 -22.22 2.95 -6.05
C ASN A 51 -21.63 3.80 -7.18
N GLN A 52 -22.32 3.91 -8.32
CA GLN A 52 -21.91 4.78 -9.41
C GLN A 52 -22.11 6.27 -9.05
N ASP A 53 -23.20 6.62 -8.38
CA ASP A 53 -23.47 7.99 -7.96
C ASP A 53 -22.53 8.44 -6.83
N TYR A 54 -22.25 7.59 -5.83
CA TYR A 54 -21.20 7.86 -4.83
C TYR A 54 -19.83 8.12 -5.48
N LYS A 55 -19.49 7.39 -6.55
CA LYS A 55 -18.24 7.61 -7.32
C LYS A 55 -18.23 8.92 -8.11
N LYS A 56 -19.39 9.50 -8.45
CA LYS A 56 -19.47 10.85 -9.06
C LYS A 56 -19.32 11.92 -7.99
N GLU A 57 -20.05 11.78 -6.87
CA GLU A 57 -20.13 12.78 -5.81
C GLU A 57 -18.85 12.88 -4.95
N GLN A 58 -18.11 11.77 -4.81
CA GLN A 58 -16.89 11.70 -3.99
C GLN A 58 -15.67 11.21 -4.80
N GLY A 59 -15.71 11.31 -6.14
CA GLY A 59 -14.77 10.63 -7.05
C GLY A 59 -13.28 10.86 -6.75
N GLU A 60 -12.91 12.08 -6.34
CA GLU A 60 -11.53 12.43 -5.96
C GLU A 60 -11.04 11.66 -4.72
N LYS A 61 -11.94 11.28 -3.80
CA LYS A 61 -11.63 10.47 -2.61
C LYS A 61 -11.59 8.96 -2.89
N PHE A 62 -11.95 8.54 -4.10
CA PHE A 62 -12.00 7.14 -4.52
C PHE A 62 -11.06 6.83 -5.70
N ILE A 63 -10.09 7.70 -5.98
CA ILE A 63 -9.03 7.40 -6.93
C ILE A 63 -8.26 6.16 -6.41
N THR A 64 -8.12 5.15 -7.27
CA THR A 64 -7.38 3.91 -6.96
C THR A 64 -6.07 3.86 -7.73
N VAL A 65 -5.13 3.02 -7.28
CA VAL A 65 -3.88 2.76 -8.00
C VAL A 65 -4.17 2.29 -9.45
N ARG A 66 -5.20 1.48 -9.65
CA ARG A 66 -5.65 1.07 -10.99
C ARG A 66 -6.11 2.25 -11.85
N MET A 67 -6.86 3.20 -11.30
CA MET A 67 -7.26 4.41 -12.04
C MET A 67 -6.06 5.28 -12.44
N ILE A 68 -5.03 5.36 -11.60
CA ILE A 68 -3.79 6.08 -11.89
C ILE A 68 -3.00 5.36 -13.00
N ALA A 69 -2.91 4.03 -12.94
CA ALA A 69 -2.26 3.21 -13.97
C ALA A 69 -2.97 3.30 -15.34
N GLU A 70 -4.31 3.34 -15.33
CA GLU A 70 -5.17 3.51 -16.51
C GLU A 70 -5.25 4.97 -17.03
N ASN A 71 -4.45 5.90 -16.47
CA ASN A 71 -4.43 7.33 -16.80
C ASN A 71 -5.77 8.07 -16.61
N LYS A 72 -6.65 7.54 -15.74
CA LYS A 72 -7.96 8.13 -15.39
C LYS A 72 -7.89 9.17 -14.26
N ALA A 73 -6.73 9.32 -13.63
CA ALA A 73 -6.46 10.32 -12.59
C ALA A 73 -5.09 11.01 -12.84
N PRO A 74 -4.96 11.84 -13.89
CA PRO A 74 -3.68 12.43 -14.30
C PRO A 74 -3.13 13.46 -13.29
N SER A 75 -3.96 13.99 -12.39
CA SER A 75 -3.51 14.86 -11.30
C SER A 75 -2.49 14.20 -10.38
N VAL A 76 -2.64 12.90 -10.08
CA VAL A 76 -1.76 12.20 -9.13
C VAL A 76 -0.33 12.04 -9.67
N PRO A 77 -0.07 11.58 -10.92
CA PRO A 77 1.28 11.57 -11.48
C PRO A 77 1.91 12.97 -11.62
N ILE A 78 1.12 14.01 -11.87
CA ILE A 78 1.62 15.41 -11.94
C ILE A 78 2.06 15.90 -10.56
N SER A 79 1.21 15.68 -9.54
CA SER A 79 1.49 15.97 -8.14
C SER A 79 2.74 15.22 -7.67
N ALA A 80 2.76 13.89 -7.83
CA ALA A 80 3.91 13.03 -7.55
C ALA A 80 5.21 13.51 -8.22
N SER A 81 5.16 13.95 -9.48
CA SER A 81 6.35 14.46 -10.19
C SER A 81 6.87 15.78 -9.61
N THR A 82 5.98 16.60 -9.04
CA THR A 82 6.34 17.83 -8.32
C THR A 82 6.94 17.48 -6.94
N ASP A 83 6.26 16.61 -6.19
CA ASP A 83 6.68 16.20 -4.84
C ASP A 83 8.02 15.47 -4.82
N ARG A 84 8.33 14.66 -5.85
CA ARG A 84 9.63 13.99 -6.03
C ARG A 84 10.82 14.97 -6.05
N GLY A 85 10.61 16.25 -6.38
CA GLY A 85 11.64 17.29 -6.39
C GLY A 85 11.88 17.96 -5.03
N THR A 86 10.96 17.82 -4.08
CA THR A 86 10.97 18.51 -2.77
C THR A 86 10.96 17.56 -1.56
N THR A 87 10.49 16.34 -1.76
CA THR A 87 10.30 15.33 -0.71
C THR A 87 11.52 14.43 -0.60
N ARG A 88 11.85 13.99 0.61
CA ARG A 88 12.87 12.95 0.84
C ARG A 88 12.51 11.68 0.07
N ALA A 89 13.53 11.00 -0.47
CA ALA A 89 13.37 9.65 -1.05
C ALA A 89 12.63 8.71 -0.08
N VAL A 90 11.53 8.12 -0.56
CA VAL A 90 10.75 7.10 0.14
C VAL A 90 10.32 6.07 -0.89
N ARG A 91 10.79 4.83 -0.74
CA ARG A 91 10.63 3.77 -1.73
C ARG A 91 9.63 2.73 -1.22
N PRO A 92 8.56 2.37 -1.95
CA PRO A 92 7.69 1.27 -1.54
C PRO A 92 8.43 -0.07 -1.56
N LEU A 93 8.33 -0.84 -0.48
CA LEU A 93 8.90 -2.19 -0.34
C LEU A 93 7.77 -3.21 -0.36
N LEU A 94 7.51 -3.79 -1.53
CA LEU A 94 6.46 -4.79 -1.70
C LEU A 94 7.03 -6.18 -1.53
N LEU A 95 6.81 -6.78 -0.36
CA LEU A 95 7.02 -8.21 -0.21
C LEU A 95 5.85 -8.94 -0.91
N VAL A 96 6.16 -9.83 -1.85
CA VAL A 96 5.20 -10.48 -2.74
C VAL A 96 5.32 -11.99 -2.73
N ARG A 97 4.21 -12.71 -2.89
CA ARG A 97 4.19 -14.16 -3.14
C ARG A 97 3.11 -14.53 -4.14
N PHE A 98 3.34 -15.60 -4.90
CA PHE A 98 2.31 -16.19 -5.75
C PHE A 98 1.60 -17.33 -5.03
N ARG A 99 0.26 -17.26 -4.94
CA ARG A 99 -0.59 -18.30 -4.35
C ARG A 99 -1.05 -19.27 -5.41
N SER A 100 -0.31 -20.37 -5.59
CA SER A 100 -0.54 -21.35 -6.66
C SER A 100 -1.97 -21.92 -6.65
N LYS A 101 -2.58 -22.09 -5.47
CA LYS A 101 -3.97 -22.60 -5.33
C LYS A 101 -5.06 -21.59 -5.71
N LEU A 102 -4.75 -20.30 -5.68
CA LEU A 102 -5.69 -19.21 -6.00
C LEU A 102 -5.39 -18.57 -7.36
N ASN A 103 -4.24 -18.88 -7.96
CA ASN A 103 -3.70 -18.24 -9.16
C ASN A 103 -3.62 -16.70 -9.00
N GLU A 104 -3.16 -16.26 -7.82
CA GLU A 104 -3.23 -14.88 -7.35
C GLU A 104 -1.87 -14.42 -6.82
N TRP A 105 -1.46 -13.19 -7.16
CA TRP A 105 -0.38 -12.51 -6.45
C TRP A 105 -0.89 -11.88 -5.15
N GLN A 106 -0.16 -12.10 -4.07
CA GLN A 106 -0.40 -11.45 -2.79
C GLN A 106 0.78 -10.56 -2.43
N VAL A 107 0.49 -9.43 -1.80
CA VAL A 107 1.45 -8.46 -1.30
C VAL A 107 1.28 -8.29 0.21
N VAL A 108 2.32 -7.81 0.90
CA VAL A 108 2.28 -7.55 2.34
C VAL A 108 1.82 -6.13 2.62
N THR A 109 0.91 -5.98 3.59
CA THR A 109 0.54 -4.71 4.22
C THR A 109 0.43 -4.87 5.73
N ASP A 110 0.46 -3.77 6.47
CA ASP A 110 0.03 -3.78 7.88
C ASP A 110 -1.50 -4.02 8.01
N ALA A 111 -2.01 -3.93 9.24
CA ALA A 111 -3.44 -4.03 9.55
C ALA A 111 -4.29 -2.87 9.00
N ALA A 112 -3.70 -1.70 8.76
CA ALA A 112 -4.33 -0.50 8.19
C ALA A 112 -4.25 -0.45 6.64
N PHE A 113 -3.65 -1.46 6.01
CA PHE A 113 -3.31 -1.56 4.59
C PHE A 113 -2.15 -0.68 4.11
N THR A 114 -1.36 -0.13 5.02
CA THR A 114 -0.09 0.55 4.69
C THR A 114 0.88 -0.45 4.05
N ILE A 115 1.51 -0.04 2.95
CA ILE A 115 2.61 -0.79 2.34
C ILE A 115 3.93 -0.37 3.04
N PRO A 116 4.79 -1.32 3.45
CA PRO A 116 6.11 -0.99 4.00
C PRO A 116 6.92 -0.09 3.07
N THR A 117 7.71 0.82 3.64
CA THR A 117 8.57 1.75 2.89
C THR A 117 10.01 1.69 3.36
N LEU A 118 10.93 1.93 2.43
CA LEU A 118 12.36 1.99 2.64
C LEU A 118 12.83 3.45 2.47
N ASP A 119 13.46 3.98 3.51
CA ASP A 119 13.99 5.35 3.57
C ASP A 119 15.50 5.45 3.16
N ASP A 120 16.17 4.30 2.97
CA ASP A 120 17.56 4.15 2.48
C ASP A 120 17.78 2.75 1.87
N ASP A 121 18.29 2.68 0.63
CA ASP A 121 18.59 1.42 -0.07
C ASP A 121 19.66 0.57 0.64
N ARG A 122 20.55 1.18 1.45
CA ARG A 122 21.52 0.45 2.28
C ARG A 122 20.86 -0.44 3.32
N ALA A 123 19.71 -0.02 3.85
CA ALA A 123 18.95 -0.75 4.85
C ALA A 123 18.05 -1.85 4.24
N LEU A 124 18.12 -2.12 2.93
CA LEU A 124 17.23 -3.07 2.25
C LEU A 124 17.29 -4.48 2.84
N ALA A 125 18.49 -5.03 3.04
CA ALA A 125 18.67 -6.38 3.59
C ALA A 125 18.08 -6.50 5.00
N LYS A 126 18.34 -5.50 5.86
CA LYS A 126 17.78 -5.40 7.21
C LYS A 126 16.25 -5.28 7.18
N SER A 127 15.72 -4.37 6.37
CA SER A 127 14.27 -4.17 6.22
C SER A 127 13.54 -5.44 5.75
N ILE A 128 14.15 -6.22 4.85
CA ILE A 128 13.62 -7.53 4.44
C ILE A 128 13.54 -8.49 5.63
N ARG A 129 14.60 -8.58 6.45
CA ARG A 129 14.63 -9.45 7.65
C ARG A 129 13.61 -9.01 8.71
N ASP A 130 13.47 -7.70 8.94
CA ASP A 130 12.51 -7.14 9.90
C ASP A 130 11.04 -7.44 9.53
N ASN A 131 10.76 -7.69 8.25
CA ASN A 131 9.42 -8.03 7.74
C ASN A 131 9.14 -9.54 7.63
N VAL A 132 10.14 -10.43 7.77
CA VAL A 132 10.03 -11.88 7.50
C VAL A 132 10.72 -12.72 8.59
N THR A 133 9.96 -13.57 9.29
CA THR A 133 10.42 -14.18 10.55
C THR A 133 11.34 -15.41 10.40
N ALA A 134 11.31 -16.12 9.27
CA ALA A 134 11.88 -17.48 9.21
C ALA A 134 12.38 -17.96 7.84
N GLU A 135 12.31 -17.15 6.78
CA GLU A 135 12.64 -17.57 5.41
C GLU A 135 13.47 -16.49 4.72
N THR A 136 14.50 -16.92 3.98
CA THR A 136 15.27 -16.05 3.09
C THR A 136 14.39 -15.55 1.96
N ALA A 137 14.49 -14.25 1.66
CA ALA A 137 13.95 -13.72 0.41
C ALA A 137 14.56 -14.48 -0.77
N LEU A 138 13.72 -14.92 -1.71
CA LEU A 138 14.16 -15.75 -2.82
C LEU A 138 14.88 -14.89 -3.86
N GLU A 139 14.22 -13.83 -4.30
CA GLU A 139 14.64 -12.98 -5.41
C GLU A 139 14.14 -11.54 -5.15
N VAL A 140 14.96 -10.53 -5.45
CA VAL A 140 14.61 -9.12 -5.32
C VAL A 140 14.59 -8.49 -6.71
N TYR A 141 13.60 -7.64 -6.96
CA TYR A 141 13.35 -7.01 -8.25
C TYR A 141 13.04 -5.53 -8.10
N GLY A 142 13.39 -4.75 -9.11
CA GLY A 142 12.88 -3.40 -9.31
C GLY A 142 11.98 -3.35 -10.54
N VAL A 143 11.13 -2.33 -10.58
CA VAL A 143 10.31 -2.04 -11.77
C VAL A 143 11.22 -1.61 -12.92
N PRO A 144 11.02 -2.09 -14.15
CA PRO A 144 11.75 -1.60 -15.32
C PRO A 144 11.65 -0.07 -15.44
N PRO A 145 12.73 0.64 -15.78
CA PRO A 145 12.66 2.07 -16.01
C PRO A 145 11.58 2.40 -17.04
N ARG A 146 10.74 3.40 -16.75
CA ARG A 146 9.89 4.01 -17.80
C ARG A 146 10.81 4.44 -18.96
N GLU A 147 10.41 4.16 -20.20
CA GLU A 147 11.20 4.55 -21.38
C GLU A 147 11.47 6.06 -21.37
N GLN A 148 12.66 6.46 -20.95
CA GLN A 148 13.07 7.85 -20.96
C GLN A 148 13.41 8.22 -22.41
N THR A 149 12.59 9.09 -23.01
CA THR A 149 12.90 9.76 -24.28
C THR A 149 14.05 10.75 -24.08
N THR A 150 15.25 10.21 -23.91
CA THR A 150 16.51 10.95 -23.83
C THR A 150 17.55 10.22 -24.64
N GLU A 151 18.24 10.97 -25.50
CA GLU A 151 18.88 10.45 -26.70
C GLU A 151 19.99 9.43 -26.43
N GLY A 152 19.86 8.24 -27.02
CA GLY A 152 20.99 7.49 -27.58
C GLY A 152 22.08 6.99 -26.63
N LYS A 153 21.84 6.91 -25.32
CA LYS A 153 22.75 6.26 -24.36
C LYS A 153 22.11 5.02 -23.77
N THR A 154 22.55 3.87 -24.28
CA THR A 154 22.34 2.56 -23.65
C THR A 154 22.91 2.61 -22.23
N LEU A 155 22.02 2.68 -21.24
CA LEU A 155 22.39 2.63 -19.84
C LEU A 155 22.78 1.20 -19.47
N GLU A 156 24.08 0.99 -19.27
CA GLU A 156 24.69 -0.32 -18.98
C GLU A 156 24.23 -0.92 -17.64
N LYS A 157 23.62 -0.09 -16.79
CA LYS A 157 22.92 -0.51 -15.57
C LYS A 157 21.56 0.18 -15.48
N PRO A 158 20.47 -0.54 -15.13
CA PRO A 158 19.18 0.05 -14.84
C PRO A 158 19.30 1.11 -13.73
N ILE A 159 18.98 2.36 -14.06
CA ILE A 159 18.85 3.42 -13.04
C ILE A 159 17.45 3.30 -12.46
N PHE A 160 17.37 2.74 -11.25
CA PHE A 160 16.18 2.91 -10.41
C PHE A 160 16.20 4.32 -9.81
N THR A 161 15.10 5.05 -9.93
CA THR A 161 14.92 6.29 -9.17
C THR A 161 14.77 5.98 -7.68
N PRO A 162 15.02 6.94 -6.77
CA PRO A 162 14.85 6.74 -5.32
C PRO A 162 13.41 6.44 -4.87
N PHE A 163 12.43 6.52 -5.78
CA PHE A 163 11.01 6.30 -5.51
C PHE A 163 10.44 5.06 -6.24
N ASP A 164 11.23 4.40 -7.08
CA ASP A 164 10.79 3.21 -7.84
C ASP A 164 10.62 2.03 -6.87
N PRO A 165 9.49 1.31 -6.87
CA PRO A 165 9.24 0.32 -5.83
C PRO A 165 10.13 -0.91 -6.01
N ILE A 166 10.57 -1.48 -4.88
CA ILE A 166 11.28 -2.77 -4.84
C ILE A 166 10.27 -3.87 -4.51
N LEU A 167 10.32 -4.95 -5.30
CA LEU A 167 9.50 -6.14 -5.12
C LEU A 167 10.39 -7.27 -4.60
N VAL A 168 10.05 -7.83 -3.44
CA VAL A 168 10.78 -8.92 -2.78
C VAL A 168 9.95 -10.18 -2.86
N LYS A 169 10.37 -11.14 -3.68
CA LYS A 169 9.65 -12.40 -3.86
C LYS A 169 9.96 -13.37 -2.73
N LEU A 170 8.91 -13.83 -2.05
CA LEU A 170 8.96 -14.83 -0.98
C LEU A 170 8.30 -16.15 -1.42
N ASP A 171 8.51 -17.23 -0.65
CA ASP A 171 7.80 -18.48 -0.86
C ASP A 171 6.29 -18.35 -0.59
N GLU A 172 5.47 -19.25 -1.13
CA GLU A 172 4.04 -19.31 -0.85
C GLU A 172 3.74 -19.49 0.66
N ARG A 173 4.67 -20.09 1.42
CA ARG A 173 4.54 -20.41 2.85
C ARG A 173 5.14 -19.38 3.80
N ALA A 174 5.79 -18.33 3.28
CA ALA A 174 6.53 -17.35 4.06
C ALA A 174 5.72 -16.73 5.22
N LYS A 175 6.36 -16.73 6.39
CA LYS A 175 5.86 -16.15 7.64
C LYS A 175 6.34 -14.71 7.77
N LEU A 176 5.38 -13.80 7.92
CA LEU A 176 5.62 -12.38 8.16
C LEU A 176 5.84 -12.12 9.65
N SER A 177 6.51 -11.01 9.96
CA SER A 177 6.55 -10.48 11.32
C SER A 177 5.17 -10.00 11.79
N GLU A 178 5.06 -9.73 13.09
CA GLU A 178 3.79 -9.39 13.74
C GLU A 178 3.17 -8.10 13.17
N GLY A 179 1.83 -8.07 13.08
CA GLY A 179 1.09 -6.93 12.53
C GLY A 179 0.98 -6.91 10.99
N LEU A 180 1.82 -7.68 10.28
CA LEU A 180 1.79 -7.76 8.82
C LEU A 180 0.82 -8.85 8.32
N THR A 181 0.20 -8.58 7.16
CA THR A 181 -0.84 -9.42 6.56
C THR A 181 -0.66 -9.57 5.06
N TRP A 182 -0.93 -10.77 4.55
CA TRP A 182 -0.97 -11.04 3.12
C TRP A 182 -2.32 -10.60 2.52
N ARG A 183 -2.28 -9.72 1.52
CA ARG A 183 -3.45 -9.19 0.82
C ARG A 183 -3.38 -9.51 -0.68
N ALA A 184 -4.53 -9.79 -1.29
CA ALA A 184 -4.64 -9.96 -2.74
C ALA A 184 -4.21 -8.68 -3.47
N TRP A 185 -3.32 -8.79 -4.45
CA TRP A 185 -2.86 -7.64 -5.24
C TRP A 185 -4.03 -6.90 -5.91
N ASP A 186 -4.97 -7.65 -6.51
CA ASP A 186 -6.17 -7.06 -7.11
C ASP A 186 -6.99 -6.22 -6.12
N THR A 187 -7.08 -6.64 -4.84
CA THR A 187 -7.72 -5.83 -3.79
C THR A 187 -6.95 -4.54 -3.54
N ILE A 188 -5.62 -4.60 -3.40
CA ILE A 188 -4.78 -3.42 -3.21
C ILE A 188 -4.92 -2.42 -4.37
N THR A 189 -4.92 -2.89 -5.62
CA THR A 189 -5.10 -2.00 -6.79
C THR A 189 -6.46 -1.30 -6.86
N MET A 190 -7.46 -1.83 -6.14
CA MET A 190 -8.85 -1.36 -6.14
C MET A 190 -9.21 -0.51 -4.91
N MET A 191 -8.34 -0.41 -3.91
CA MET A 191 -8.55 0.49 -2.78
C MET A 191 -8.20 1.94 -3.14
N PRO A 192 -8.82 2.94 -2.46
CA PRO A 192 -8.39 4.32 -2.52
C PRO A 192 -6.90 4.44 -2.17
N TYR A 193 -6.12 5.11 -3.02
CA TYR A 193 -4.65 5.08 -2.91
C TYR A 193 -4.14 5.74 -1.61
N ASN A 194 -4.93 6.67 -1.04
CA ASN A 194 -4.65 7.35 0.22
C ASN A 194 -4.68 6.44 1.45
N VAL A 195 -5.22 5.22 1.34
CA VAL A 195 -5.18 4.22 2.41
C VAL A 195 -3.87 3.42 2.40
N LEU A 196 -3.12 3.43 1.29
CA LEU A 196 -1.91 2.62 1.11
C LEU A 196 -0.63 3.26 1.67
N SER A 197 -0.69 4.54 2.06
CA SER A 197 0.44 5.30 2.61
C SER A 197 0.20 5.65 4.08
N GLY A 198 1.15 5.28 4.95
CA GLY A 198 1.15 5.68 6.36
C GLY A 198 1.64 7.12 6.59
N ARG A 199 2.18 7.78 5.55
CA ARG A 199 2.66 9.18 5.59
C ARG A 199 1.94 9.99 4.51
N PHE A 200 1.15 10.99 4.91
CA PHE A 200 0.34 11.79 3.97
C PHE A 200 1.16 12.56 2.92
N SER A 201 2.40 12.96 3.25
CA SER A 201 3.28 13.73 2.36
C SER A 201 3.92 12.94 1.21
N THR A 202 3.81 11.60 1.20
CA THR A 202 4.38 10.75 0.14
C THR A 202 3.30 9.99 -0.64
N THR A 203 2.03 10.30 -0.39
CA THR A 203 0.89 9.50 -0.85
C THR A 203 0.80 9.41 -2.36
N ASP A 204 0.92 10.54 -3.07
CA ASP A 204 0.84 10.61 -4.53
C ASP A 204 2.05 9.93 -5.19
N ILE A 205 3.25 10.12 -4.61
CA ILE A 205 4.49 9.45 -5.05
C ILE A 205 4.34 7.92 -4.96
N ILE A 206 3.93 7.41 -3.79
CA ILE A 206 3.73 5.97 -3.56
C ILE A 206 2.66 5.44 -4.52
N ALA A 207 1.56 6.17 -4.73
CA ALA A 207 0.48 5.75 -5.63
C ALA A 207 0.89 5.68 -7.10
N ASP A 208 1.66 6.65 -7.60
CA ASP A 208 2.18 6.62 -8.98
C ASP A 208 3.27 5.54 -9.15
N SER A 209 4.12 5.32 -8.15
CA SER A 209 5.08 4.21 -8.13
C SER A 209 4.39 2.84 -8.12
N LEU A 210 3.32 2.64 -7.34
CA LEU A 210 2.51 1.42 -7.37
C LEU A 210 1.76 1.24 -8.69
N ALA A 211 1.36 2.33 -9.34
CA ALA A 211 0.72 2.30 -10.65
C ALA A 211 1.69 1.78 -11.74
N ASP A 212 2.99 2.01 -11.61
CA ASP A 212 3.97 1.46 -12.56
C ASP A 212 4.05 -0.07 -12.53
N ILE A 213 3.83 -0.71 -11.39
CA ILE A 213 3.74 -2.18 -11.27
C ILE A 213 2.59 -2.74 -12.13
N ILE A 214 1.49 -1.98 -12.25
CA ILE A 214 0.36 -2.31 -13.11
C ILE A 214 0.71 -2.03 -14.59
N ARG A 215 1.30 -0.86 -14.89
CA ARG A 215 1.69 -0.47 -16.26
C ARG A 215 2.70 -1.45 -16.87
N THR A 216 3.67 -1.92 -16.07
CA THR A 216 4.71 -2.91 -16.44
C THR A 216 4.29 -4.37 -16.21
N ARG A 217 3.06 -4.62 -15.75
CA ARG A 217 2.43 -5.95 -15.68
C ARG A 217 3.10 -6.99 -14.75
N LEU A 218 4.01 -6.58 -13.85
CA LEU A 218 4.86 -7.50 -13.08
C LEU A 218 4.09 -8.53 -12.22
N LEU A 219 2.87 -8.20 -11.80
CA LEU A 219 2.02 -9.04 -10.93
C LEU A 219 0.73 -9.50 -11.64
N THR A 220 0.82 -9.87 -12.92
CA THR A 220 -0.34 -10.30 -13.75
C THR A 220 -0.40 -11.80 -14.04
N SER A 221 0.73 -12.50 -14.02
CA SER A 221 0.82 -13.95 -14.27
C SER A 221 1.78 -14.62 -13.28
N LYS A 222 1.79 -15.95 -13.17
CA LYS A 222 2.71 -16.67 -12.27
C LYS A 222 4.20 -16.34 -12.51
N THR A 223 4.57 -15.96 -13.73
CA THR A 223 5.96 -15.73 -14.15
C THR A 223 6.26 -14.27 -14.47
N SER A 224 5.25 -13.39 -14.54
CA SER A 224 5.42 -11.99 -14.98
C SER A 224 6.44 -11.20 -14.16
N LEU A 225 6.70 -11.57 -12.90
CA LEU A 225 7.74 -10.92 -12.09
C LEU A 225 9.14 -11.29 -12.59
N GLN A 226 9.36 -12.53 -13.02
CA GLN A 226 10.65 -12.99 -13.54
C GLN A 226 10.83 -12.68 -15.03
N ASP A 227 9.73 -12.63 -15.78
CA ASP A 227 9.74 -12.36 -17.23
C ASP A 227 9.93 -10.87 -17.54
N GLU A 228 9.32 -9.97 -16.74
CA GLU A 228 9.22 -8.54 -17.04
C GLU A 228 10.03 -7.64 -16.09
N ALA A 229 10.34 -8.07 -14.86
CA ALA A 229 11.02 -7.20 -13.87
C ALA A 229 12.54 -7.22 -13.98
N THR A 230 13.18 -6.17 -13.45
CA THR A 230 14.65 -6.08 -13.41
C THR A 230 15.18 -6.71 -12.12
N PRO A 231 16.02 -7.76 -12.17
CA PRO A 231 16.56 -8.40 -10.97
C PRO A 231 17.56 -7.48 -10.26
N ILE A 232 17.52 -7.48 -8.92
CA ILE A 232 18.42 -6.76 -8.02
C ILE A 232 19.18 -7.78 -7.18
N TYR A 233 20.51 -7.71 -7.20
CA TYR A 233 21.34 -8.46 -6.26
C TYR A 233 21.40 -7.75 -4.91
N VAL A 234 21.07 -8.46 -3.84
CA VAL A 234 21.14 -7.98 -2.46
C VAL A 234 21.99 -8.97 -1.68
N ASP A 235 23.06 -8.48 -1.05
CA ASP A 235 23.82 -9.28 -0.10
C ASP A 235 23.05 -9.36 1.22
N MET A 236 22.67 -10.58 1.60
CA MET A 236 21.92 -10.85 2.83
C MET A 236 22.82 -11.29 4.00
N ALA A 237 24.12 -11.50 3.76
CA ALA A 237 25.05 -12.17 4.69
C ALA A 237 25.83 -11.21 5.61
N THR A 238 25.92 -9.92 5.28
CA THR A 238 26.97 -9.04 5.82
C THR A 238 26.42 -7.94 6.75
N GLU A 239 25.91 -8.30 7.94
CA GLU A 239 25.67 -7.36 9.06
C GLU A 239 25.87 -8.04 10.45
N GLU A 240 27.11 -8.47 10.72
CA GLU A 240 27.59 -8.88 12.07
C GLU A 240 28.90 -8.14 12.41
N SER A 241 28.91 -6.80 12.37
CA SER A 241 30.10 -6.02 12.76
C SER A 241 29.83 -4.61 13.29
N ASP A 242 28.71 -4.38 13.98
CA ASP A 242 28.64 -3.28 14.97
C ASP A 242 29.17 -3.81 16.31
N MET A 243 30.49 -4.00 16.36
CA MET A 243 31.24 -4.14 17.61
C MET A 243 31.74 -2.75 18.00
N ASP A 244 30.91 -1.99 18.71
CA ASP A 244 31.36 -0.84 19.52
C ASP A 244 32.19 -1.38 20.71
N ASP A 245 33.42 -1.80 20.41
CA ASP A 245 34.39 -2.32 21.39
C ASP A 245 35.41 -1.21 21.72
N ASP A 246 34.93 -0.13 22.33
CA ASP A 246 35.74 0.96 22.90
C ASP A 246 35.85 0.83 24.43
N GLU A 247 36.15 -0.38 24.91
CA GLU A 247 36.67 -0.58 26.28
C GLU A 247 38.17 -0.24 26.33
N GLY A 248 38.47 1.05 26.15
CA GLY A 248 39.80 1.65 26.24
C GLY A 248 40.34 1.74 27.68
N GLU A 249 40.31 0.67 28.48
CA GLU A 249 40.95 0.64 29.79
C GLU A 249 42.48 0.68 29.66
N ALA A 250 43.04 1.88 29.83
CA ALA A 250 44.47 2.15 29.71
C ALA A 250 45.19 2.26 31.08
N GLU A 251 44.92 1.35 32.02
CA GLU A 251 45.73 1.23 33.24
C GLU A 251 47.01 0.42 32.97
N ARG A 252 48.08 1.12 32.57
CA ARG A 252 49.42 0.54 32.49
C ARG A 252 50.12 0.60 33.85
N GLU A 253 50.02 -0.49 34.62
CA GLU A 253 51.01 -0.76 35.66
C GLU A 253 52.40 -0.87 35.04
N VAL A 254 53.31 0.03 35.41
CA VAL A 254 54.76 -0.12 35.16
C VAL A 254 55.49 0.12 36.47
N ASP A 255 55.93 -0.98 37.08
CA ASP A 255 56.76 -1.04 38.28
C ASP A 255 58.03 -0.19 38.14
N ASN A 256 58.04 0.99 38.77
CA ASN A 256 59.23 1.84 38.83
C ASN A 256 60.13 1.41 40.00
N LYS A 257 61.16 0.61 39.71
CA LYS A 257 62.20 0.24 40.69
C LYS A 257 63.06 1.45 41.06
N PHE A 258 63.18 1.68 42.37
CA PHE A 258 64.05 2.70 42.98
C PHE A 258 65.54 2.52 42.69
N SER A 259 66.24 3.61 42.39
CA SER A 259 67.53 3.95 43.03
C SER A 259 67.85 5.46 42.86
N PRO A 260 68.64 6.07 43.76
CA PRO A 260 68.54 7.51 44.04
C PRO A 260 69.77 8.36 43.64
N GLY A 261 69.57 9.67 43.50
CA GLY A 261 70.66 10.65 43.58
C GLY A 261 70.31 12.05 43.06
N GLY A 262 70.68 13.09 43.82
CA GLY A 262 70.93 14.43 43.28
C GLY A 262 69.82 15.47 43.39
N ASP A 263 69.55 15.93 44.60
CA ASP A 263 69.51 17.34 45.04
C ASP A 263 69.46 18.43 43.94
N ASP A 264 68.43 19.30 43.93
CA ASP A 264 68.49 20.65 44.54
C ASP A 264 67.25 21.54 44.22
N ALA A 265 66.97 22.50 45.11
CA ALA A 265 66.26 23.77 44.92
C ALA A 265 64.89 23.83 44.18
N GLY A 266 63.82 23.53 44.92
CA GLY A 266 62.88 24.56 45.40
C GLY A 266 61.92 25.28 44.43
N HIS A 267 60.61 25.14 44.72
CA HIS A 267 59.54 26.01 44.22
C HIS A 267 58.56 26.33 45.38
N PRO A 268 58.08 27.58 45.51
CA PRO A 268 56.69 27.78 45.95
C PRO A 268 55.97 28.91 45.15
N THR A 269 54.86 28.66 44.45
CA THR A 269 53.44 28.54 44.90
C THR A 269 52.71 29.89 45.03
N LYS A 270 51.44 29.95 44.56
CA LYS A 270 50.46 31.07 44.61
C LYS A 270 50.71 32.15 43.53
N SER A 271 49.72 32.87 43.00
CA SER A 271 48.26 32.93 43.17
C SER A 271 47.61 33.48 41.86
N ASP A 272 46.32 33.74 41.66
CA ASP A 272 45.15 33.81 42.58
C ASP A 272 43.81 33.50 41.84
N SER A 273 42.67 33.63 42.53
CA SER A 273 41.31 33.47 41.97
C SER A 273 40.83 34.66 41.10
N SER A 274 39.83 34.44 40.25
CA SER A 274 38.77 35.44 40.01
C SER A 274 37.44 34.77 39.61
N ALA A 275 36.32 35.36 40.00
CA ALA A 275 34.96 34.84 39.83
C ALA A 275 34.01 35.87 39.20
N GLY A 276 32.88 35.38 38.69
CA GLY A 276 31.74 36.19 38.25
C GLY A 276 31.83 36.76 36.82
N GLU A 277 30.73 37.11 36.16
CA GLU A 277 29.31 36.84 36.48
C GLU A 277 28.42 37.00 35.22
N TYR A 278 27.10 36.97 35.42
CA TYR A 278 25.97 37.03 34.46
C TYR A 278 26.08 37.96 33.23
N ASP A 279 25.26 37.67 32.19
CA ASP A 279 24.30 38.68 31.71
C ASP A 279 23.08 38.10 30.96
N LEU A 280 21.89 38.58 31.32
CA LEU A 280 20.60 38.33 30.67
C LEU A 280 19.90 39.68 30.49
N SER A 281 19.46 40.01 29.28
CA SER A 281 18.58 41.18 29.05
C SER A 281 17.73 41.04 27.79
N SER A 282 16.44 41.31 27.96
CA SER A 282 15.42 41.39 26.89
C SER A 282 15.06 42.85 26.59
N SER A 283 14.66 43.16 25.35
CA SER A 283 13.80 44.29 24.91
C SER A 283 13.73 44.32 23.38
N ALA A 284 12.68 44.77 22.68
CA ALA A 284 11.31 45.15 23.06
C ALA A 284 10.38 45.04 21.82
N ALA A 285 9.10 45.37 21.95
CA ALA A 285 8.02 45.11 20.98
C ALA A 285 7.61 46.30 20.08
N CYS A 286 6.84 45.99 19.02
CA CYS A 286 5.70 46.74 18.46
C CYS A 286 4.90 45.72 17.60
N GLU A 287 3.65 45.36 17.94
CA GLU A 287 2.37 46.02 17.55
C GLU A 287 1.98 45.83 16.06
N ASP A 288 0.72 45.77 15.62
CA ASP A 288 -0.61 45.33 16.15
C ASP A 288 -1.65 45.55 15.00
N ASN A 289 -2.85 44.93 15.07
CA ASN A 289 -4.05 45.15 14.22
C ASN A 289 -4.01 44.64 12.76
N ARG A 290 -5.12 44.17 12.14
CA ARG A 290 -6.52 44.02 12.61
C ARG A 290 -7.33 43.00 11.80
N ASP A 291 -8.43 42.55 12.41
CA ASP A 291 -9.52 41.76 11.81
C ASP A 291 -10.23 42.44 10.64
N SER A 292 -10.93 41.64 9.82
CA SER A 292 -12.17 42.03 9.11
C SER A 292 -12.95 40.79 8.64
N ASP A 293 -13.80 40.23 9.51
CA ASP A 293 -14.98 39.45 9.11
C ASP A 293 -16.18 40.40 8.92
N THR A 294 -16.85 40.38 7.76
CA THR A 294 -18.35 40.35 7.64
C THR A 294 -18.88 40.41 6.20
N ASP A 295 -19.48 39.29 5.78
CA ASP A 295 -20.87 39.10 5.32
C ASP A 295 -21.55 39.92 4.18
N SER A 296 -22.19 39.16 3.28
CA SER A 296 -23.41 39.42 2.46
C SER A 296 -23.67 40.73 1.69
N SER A 297 -23.87 40.64 0.36
CA SER A 297 -25.21 40.77 -0.28
C SER A 297 -25.25 40.94 -1.82
N LYS A 298 -25.98 40.03 -2.50
CA LYS A 298 -27.09 40.28 -3.46
C LYS A 298 -26.90 41.04 -4.81
N THR A 299 -27.75 40.67 -5.79
CA THR A 299 -28.14 41.35 -7.07
C THR A 299 -27.10 41.33 -8.21
N GLN A 300 -27.45 41.27 -9.51
CA GLN A 300 -28.74 41.25 -10.22
C GLN A 300 -28.63 40.54 -11.61
N ALA A 301 -29.76 40.27 -12.28
CA ALA A 301 -29.84 39.73 -13.64
C ALA A 301 -30.03 40.79 -14.75
N ALA A 302 -29.50 40.48 -15.95
CA ALA A 302 -29.90 40.94 -17.30
C ALA A 302 -29.39 39.84 -18.26
N VAL A 303 -30.15 39.23 -19.18
CA VAL A 303 -30.92 39.77 -20.32
C VAL A 303 -30.03 40.48 -21.35
N GLU A 304 -29.45 39.68 -22.25
CA GLU A 304 -29.78 39.69 -23.70
C GLU A 304 -29.74 38.25 -24.24
#